data_AF-A0A9E3Y2W4-F1
#
_entry.id   AF-A0A9E3Y2W4-F1
#
_cell.length_a   1.000
_cell.length_b   1.000
_cell.length_c   1.000
_cell.angle_alpha   90.00
_cell.angle_beta   90.00
_cell.angle_gamma   90.00
#
_symmetry.space_group_name_H-M   'P 1'
#
loop_
_entity.id
_entity.type
_entity.pdbx_description
1 polymer ?
#
loop_
_entity_poly.entity_id
_entity_poly.type
_entity_poly.pdbx_seq_one_letter_code
_entity_poly.pdbx_strand_id
1 'polypeptide(L)'
;MDSSRTDVASPARPAVEPVVETGWRGRVEPVPVALFCAVTLFIWGNRIWLAWTNPDDTVGEKLVWSTPITLFVVAAVLLGGFMVGGGDRTDRRFALGVTGFAVGTTLYWGIRMPMIWTADHPAAFMAVHSVLAVVSVALAVKAWLSIRSL
;
A
#
# COMPACT_ATOMS: atom_id res chain seq x y z
N MET A 1 40.53 -44.08 -43.69
CA MET A 1 39.39 -43.26 -43.24
C MET A 1 39.64 -42.97 -41.78
N ASP A 2 40.04 -41.72 -41.51
CA ASP A 2 40.51 -41.21 -40.23
C ASP A 2 39.35 -40.45 -39.55
N SER A 3 39.03 -40.80 -38.30
CA SER A 3 38.02 -40.10 -37.52
C SER A 3 38.41 -40.07 -36.04
N SER A 4 39.51 -39.39 -35.74
CA SER A 4 39.91 -39.00 -34.40
C SER A 4 39.35 -37.61 -34.07
N ARG A 5 38.10 -37.53 -33.61
CA ARG A 5 37.47 -36.29 -33.13
C ARG A 5 37.67 -36.16 -31.63
N THR A 6 38.59 -35.31 -31.21
CA THR A 6 38.82 -34.93 -29.82
C THR A 6 37.72 -33.99 -29.35
N ASP A 7 36.91 -34.45 -28.40
CA ASP A 7 35.96 -33.60 -27.67
C ASP A 7 36.73 -32.64 -26.76
N VAL A 8 36.81 -31.38 -27.17
CA VAL A 8 37.34 -30.29 -26.34
C VAL A 8 36.26 -29.91 -25.33
N ALA A 9 36.46 -30.32 -24.07
CA ALA A 9 35.59 -29.96 -22.96
C ALA A 9 35.48 -28.43 -22.84
N SER A 10 34.25 -27.93 -22.96
CA SER A 10 33.94 -26.51 -22.80
C SER A 10 34.16 -26.09 -21.33
N PRO A 11 34.90 -25.01 -21.04
CA PRO A 11 35.13 -24.59 -19.67
C PRO A 11 33.81 -24.17 -19.00
N ALA A 12 33.57 -24.71 -17.80
CA ALA A 12 32.42 -24.35 -16.97
C ALA A 12 32.40 -22.84 -16.74
N ARG A 13 31.29 -22.17 -17.10
CA ARG A 13 31.11 -20.75 -16.77
C ARG A 13 31.13 -20.60 -15.24
N PRO A 14 31.85 -19.61 -14.70
CA PRO A 14 31.77 -19.32 -13.27
C PRO A 14 30.33 -18.99 -12.89
N ALA A 15 29.87 -19.57 -11.79
CA ALA A 15 28.56 -19.27 -11.23
C ALA A 15 28.49 -17.77 -10.93
N VAL A 16 27.54 -17.07 -11.55
CA VAL A 16 27.26 -15.67 -11.23
C VAL A 16 26.66 -15.67 -9.83
N GLU A 17 27.42 -15.22 -8.83
CA GLU A 17 26.86 -15.02 -7.50
C GLU A 17 25.73 -13.98 -7.59
N PRO A 18 24.57 -14.24 -6.99
CA PRO A 18 23.48 -13.27 -6.99
C PRO A 18 23.94 -12.03 -6.23
N VAL A 19 24.02 -10.90 -6.93
CA VAL A 19 24.20 -9.60 -6.31
C VAL A 19 22.97 -9.38 -5.41
N VAL A 20 23.14 -9.57 -4.11
CA VAL A 20 22.14 -9.17 -3.12
C VAL A 20 22.11 -7.65 -3.17
N GLU A 21 21.15 -7.07 -3.90
CA GLU A 21 20.92 -5.62 -3.86
C GLU A 21 20.44 -5.24 -2.45
N THR A 22 21.39 -4.98 -1.55
CA THR A 22 21.17 -4.40 -0.22
C THR A 22 20.89 -2.89 -0.33
N GLY A 23 20.13 -2.48 -1.35
CA GLY A 23 19.74 -1.10 -1.60
C GLY A 23 18.45 -0.74 -0.88
N TRP A 24 18.21 0.58 -0.72
CA TRP A 24 16.95 1.13 -0.21
C TRP A 24 15.71 0.61 -0.94
N ARG A 25 15.86 0.14 -2.19
CA ARG A 25 14.79 -0.46 -3.01
C ARG A 25 14.24 -1.74 -2.39
N GLY A 26 15.10 -2.62 -1.89
CA GLY A 26 14.66 -3.85 -1.21
C GLY A 26 13.85 -3.58 0.06
N ARG A 27 14.04 -2.41 0.70
CA ARG A 27 13.28 -2.02 1.89
C ARG A 27 11.84 -1.61 1.58
N VAL A 28 11.55 -1.18 0.35
CA VAL A 28 10.20 -0.76 -0.06
C VAL A 28 9.46 -1.81 -0.88
N GLU A 29 10.07 -2.96 -1.14
CA GLU A 29 9.37 -4.11 -1.69
C GLU A 29 8.41 -4.74 -0.66
N PRO A 30 7.23 -5.25 -1.07
CA PRO A 30 6.64 -5.08 -2.39
C PRO A 30 6.18 -3.63 -2.65
N VAL A 31 6.63 -3.03 -3.75
CA VAL A 31 6.33 -1.62 -4.10
C VAL A 31 4.84 -1.26 -4.02
N PRO A 32 3.88 -2.11 -4.46
CA PRO A 32 2.46 -1.80 -4.34
C PRO A 32 2.00 -1.54 -2.89
N VAL A 33 2.53 -2.28 -1.91
CA VAL A 33 2.20 -2.07 -0.50
C VAL A 33 2.80 -0.77 0.01
N ALA A 34 4.05 -0.46 -0.36
CA ALA A 34 4.69 0.80 0.01
C ALA A 34 3.93 2.01 -0.56
N LEU A 35 3.55 1.97 -1.84
CA LEU A 35 2.75 3.01 -2.47
C LEU A 35 1.38 3.17 -1.81
N PHE A 36 0.72 2.05 -1.48
CA PHE A 36 -0.55 2.10 -0.78
C PHE A 36 -0.43 2.76 0.60
N CYS A 37 0.61 2.44 1.38
CA CYS A 37 0.88 3.10 2.64
C CYS A 37 1.17 4.60 2.46
N ALA A 38 2.05 4.96 1.53
CA ALA A 38 2.45 6.34 1.29
C ALA A 38 1.27 7.23 0.87
N VAL A 39 0.43 6.76 -0.06
CA VAL A 39 -0.76 7.50 -0.52
C VAL A 39 -1.79 7.62 0.59
N THR A 40 -1.97 6.57 1.39
CA THR A 40 -2.85 6.62 2.58
C THR A 40 -2.39 7.70 3.55
N LEU A 41 -1.10 7.74 3.90
CA LEU A 41 -0.55 8.74 4.81
C LEU A 41 -0.71 10.15 4.25
N PHE A 42 -0.49 10.34 2.95
CA PHE A 42 -0.67 11.63 2.31
C PHE A 42 -2.13 12.13 2.36
N ILE A 43 -3.10 11.31 1.93
CA ILE A 43 -4.51 11.68 1.89
C ILE A 43 -5.05 11.93 3.30
N TRP A 44 -4.84 10.94 4.18
CA TRP A 44 -5.49 10.92 5.48
C TRP A 44 -4.77 11.78 6.51
N GLY A 45 -3.45 11.91 6.42
CA GLY A 45 -2.69 12.87 7.23
C GLY A 45 -3.17 14.30 6.98
N ASN A 46 -3.33 14.68 5.70
CA ASN A 46 -3.89 15.98 5.34
C ASN A 46 -5.34 16.15 5.84
N ARG A 47 -6.17 15.11 5.74
CA ARG A 47 -7.56 15.18 6.22
C ARG A 47 -7.65 15.33 7.74
N ILE A 48 -6.83 14.60 8.49
CA ILE A 48 -6.74 14.73 9.95
C ILE A 48 -6.30 16.16 10.29
N TRP A 49 -5.24 16.66 9.66
CA TRP A 49 -4.79 18.03 9.86
C TRP A 49 -5.93 19.03 9.67
N LEU A 50 -6.62 18.99 8.52
CA LEU A 50 -7.73 19.88 8.22
C LEU A 50 -8.87 19.79 9.24
N ALA A 51 -9.24 18.59 9.68
CA ALA A 51 -10.28 18.40 10.69
C ALA A 51 -9.87 18.99 12.05
N TRP A 52 -8.60 18.81 12.44
CA TRP A 52 -8.11 19.28 13.73
C TRP A 52 -7.85 20.78 13.77
N THR A 53 -7.51 21.39 12.64
CA THR A 53 -7.34 22.84 12.52
C THR A 53 -8.64 23.62 12.29
N ASN A 54 -9.77 22.94 12.03
CA ASN A 54 -11.06 23.61 11.88
C ASN A 54 -11.54 24.17 13.23
N PRO A 55 -11.71 25.49 13.39
CA PRO A 55 -12.19 26.07 14.65
C PRO A 55 -13.69 25.81 14.91
N ASP A 56 -14.45 25.46 13.87
CA ASP A 56 -15.91 25.36 13.94
C ASP A 56 -16.40 24.03 14.54
N ASP A 57 -15.56 22.99 14.52
CA ASP A 57 -15.92 21.66 15.00
C ASP A 57 -15.59 21.51 16.50
N THR A 58 -16.51 20.90 17.26
CA THR A 58 -16.24 20.49 18.64
C THR A 58 -15.20 19.35 18.68
N VAL A 59 -14.54 19.16 19.82
CA VAL A 59 -13.61 18.02 20.01
C VAL A 59 -14.31 16.68 19.77
N GLY A 60 -15.58 16.54 20.20
CA GLY A 60 -16.36 15.33 20.00
C GLY A 60 -16.58 15.02 18.52
N GLU A 61 -16.97 16.02 17.72
CA GLU A 61 -17.13 15.88 16.27
C GLU A 61 -15.82 15.52 15.59
N LYS A 62 -14.72 16.21 15.94
CA LYS A 62 -13.38 15.90 15.42
C LYS A 62 -13.02 14.43 15.65
N LEU A 63 -13.29 13.90 16.83
CA LEU A 63 -13.04 12.48 17.15
C LEU A 63 -13.91 11.56 16.30
N VAL A 64 -15.21 11.80 16.22
CA VAL A 64 -16.14 10.95 15.43
C VAL A 64 -15.74 10.92 13.96
N TRP A 65 -15.46 12.09 13.36
CA TRP A 65 -15.13 12.19 11.94
C TRP A 65 -13.72 11.67 11.60
N SER A 66 -12.78 11.70 12.54
CA SER A 66 -11.40 11.26 12.31
C SER A 66 -11.13 9.82 12.75
N THR A 67 -11.95 9.19 13.60
CA THR A 67 -11.67 7.85 14.14
C THR A 67 -11.41 6.78 13.05
N PRO A 68 -12.29 6.60 12.04
CA PRO A 68 -12.04 5.60 10.99
C PRO A 68 -10.78 5.90 10.19
N ILE A 69 -10.50 7.19 9.98
CA ILE A 69 -9.35 7.68 9.21
C ILE A 69 -8.04 7.42 9.96
N THR A 70 -8.02 7.67 11.27
CA THR A 70 -6.88 7.44 12.13
C THR A 70 -6.48 5.96 12.15
N LEU A 71 -7.44 5.03 12.10
CA LEU A 71 -7.14 3.59 12.00
C LEU A 71 -6.37 3.25 10.73
N PHE A 72 -6.73 3.85 9.58
CA PHE A 72 -6.00 3.65 8.33
C PHE A 72 -4.59 4.25 8.38
N VAL A 73 -4.43 5.41 9.00
CA VAL A 73 -3.10 6.01 9.21
C VAL A 73 -2.23 5.10 10.09
N VAL A 74 -2.76 4.59 11.20
CA VAL A 74 -2.04 3.64 12.06
C VAL A 74 -1.64 2.39 11.30
N ALA A 75 -2.55 1.80 10.52
CA ALA A 75 -2.24 0.63 9.70
C ALA A 75 -1.11 0.92 8.69
N ALA A 76 -1.15 2.06 8.00
CA ALA A 76 -0.13 2.46 7.05
C ALA A 76 1.24 2.72 7.71
N VAL A 77 1.26 3.34 8.90
CA VAL A 77 2.50 3.54 9.67
C VAL A 77 3.10 2.19 10.11
N LEU A 78 2.28 1.28 10.64
CA LEU A 78 2.75 -0.02 11.11
C LEU A 78 3.29 -0.88 9.98
N LEU A 79 2.57 -0.98 8.86
CA LEU A 79 3.01 -1.76 7.70
C LEU A 79 4.21 -1.11 7.00
N GLY A 80 4.17 0.20 6.76
CA GLY A 80 5.29 0.93 6.17
C GLY A 80 6.54 0.87 7.04
N GLY A 81 6.39 1.03 8.36
CA GLY A 81 7.47 0.89 9.34
C GLY A 81 8.06 -0.52 9.38
N PHE A 82 7.21 -1.56 9.34
CA PHE A 82 7.66 -2.95 9.25
C PHE A 82 8.50 -3.21 7.99
N MET A 83 8.08 -2.67 6.83
CA MET A 83 8.83 -2.79 5.58
C MET A 83 10.19 -2.08 5.67
N VAL A 84 10.21 -0.80 6.08
CA VAL A 84 11.43 -0.01 6.19
C VAL A 84 12.40 -0.59 7.22
N GLY A 85 11.88 -1.18 8.30
CA GLY A 85 12.63 -1.87 9.34
C GLY A 85 13.20 -3.24 8.91
N GLY A 86 12.92 -3.71 7.69
CA GLY A 86 13.45 -4.98 7.19
C GLY A 86 12.69 -6.21 7.65
N GLY A 87 11.43 -6.06 8.08
CA GLY A 87 10.59 -7.19 8.51
C GLY A 87 10.35 -8.24 7.40
N ASP A 88 10.16 -9.49 7.80
CA ASP A 88 9.88 -10.58 6.88
C ASP A 88 8.48 -10.43 6.24
N ARG A 89 8.43 -10.19 4.94
CA ARG A 89 7.18 -9.99 4.19
C ARG A 89 6.49 -11.29 3.80
N THR A 90 7.16 -12.42 3.98
CA THR A 90 6.56 -13.75 3.82
C THR A 90 5.79 -14.18 5.09
N ASP A 91 5.96 -13.45 6.19
CA ASP A 91 5.24 -13.70 7.44
C ASP A 91 3.73 -13.54 7.23
N ARG A 92 2.97 -14.54 7.72
CA ARG A 92 1.51 -14.57 7.68
C ARG A 92 0.87 -13.32 8.29
N ARG A 93 1.45 -12.74 9.34
CA ARG A 93 0.96 -11.52 10.01
C ARG A 93 1.07 -10.30 9.10
N PHE A 94 2.15 -10.19 8.33
CA PHE A 94 2.28 -9.14 7.32
C PHE A 94 1.21 -9.30 6.24
N ALA A 95 1.05 -10.52 5.70
CA ALA A 95 0.04 -10.81 4.69
C ALA A 95 -1.39 -10.53 5.19
N LEU A 96 -1.70 -10.92 6.43
CA LEU A 96 -2.99 -10.62 7.08
C LEU A 96 -3.19 -9.12 7.31
N GLY A 97 -2.14 -8.40 7.72
CA GLY A 97 -2.18 -6.95 7.92
C GLY A 97 -2.49 -6.20 6.62
N VAL A 98 -1.76 -6.52 5.54
CA VAL A 98 -2.01 -5.94 4.22
C VAL A 98 -3.41 -6.31 3.70
N THR A 99 -3.83 -7.58 3.86
CA THR A 99 -5.17 -8.02 3.45
C THR A 99 -6.26 -7.27 4.21
N GLY A 100 -6.17 -7.19 5.55
CA GLY A 100 -7.14 -6.48 6.37
C GLY A 100 -7.20 -4.99 6.04
N PHE A 101 -6.04 -4.36 5.82
CA PHE A 101 -5.96 -2.96 5.42
C PHE A 101 -6.57 -2.69 4.04
N ALA A 102 -6.31 -3.57 3.07
CA ALA A 102 -6.91 -3.48 1.74
C ALA A 102 -8.43 -3.65 1.79
N VAL A 103 -8.92 -4.71 2.45
CA VAL A 103 -10.37 -4.96 2.63
C VAL A 103 -11.04 -3.79 3.34
N GLY A 104 -10.45 -3.29 4.43
CA GLY A 104 -10.98 -2.15 5.18
C GLY A 104 -11.10 -0.90 4.31
N THR A 105 -10.09 -0.61 3.49
CA THR A 105 -10.11 0.52 2.55
C THR A 105 -11.19 0.37 1.49
N THR A 106 -11.33 -0.83 0.91
CA THR A 106 -12.37 -1.11 -0.09
C THR A 106 -13.77 -0.96 0.51
N LEU A 107 -14.01 -1.51 1.70
CA LEU A 107 -15.30 -1.39 2.39
C LEU A 107 -15.62 0.05 2.77
N TYR A 108 -14.65 0.77 3.33
CA TYR A 108 -14.83 2.17 3.70
C TYR A 108 -15.25 3.01 2.50
N TRP A 109 -14.55 2.92 1.37
CA TRP A 109 -14.93 3.67 0.18
C TRP A 109 -16.22 3.16 -0.47
N GLY A 110 -16.47 1.86 -0.43
CA GLY A 110 -17.72 1.26 -0.91
C GLY A 110 -18.96 1.77 -0.17
N ILE A 111 -18.82 2.16 1.10
CA ILE A 111 -19.90 2.78 1.88
C ILE A 111 -19.88 4.31 1.73
N ARG A 112 -18.70 4.91 1.86
CA ARG A 112 -18.54 6.37 1.92
C ARG A 112 -18.91 7.05 0.60
N MET A 113 -18.58 6.45 -0.55
CA MET A 113 -18.89 7.05 -1.85
C MET A 113 -20.39 7.17 -2.12
N PRO A 114 -21.21 6.10 -1.97
CA PRO A 114 -22.66 6.23 -2.08
C PRO A 114 -23.23 7.31 -1.17
N MET A 115 -22.80 7.36 0.10
CA MET A 115 -23.26 8.39 1.03
C MET A 115 -22.96 9.81 0.51
N ILE A 116 -21.76 10.04 -0.02
CA ILE A 116 -21.37 11.34 -0.60
C ILE A 116 -22.23 11.69 -1.81
N TRP A 117 -22.47 10.74 -2.71
CA TRP A 117 -23.29 10.98 -3.90
C TRP A 117 -24.75 11.26 -3.58
N THR A 118 -25.26 10.72 -2.45
CA THR A 118 -26.65 10.94 -2.02
C THR A 118 -26.85 12.18 -1.14
N ALA A 119 -25.78 12.90 -0.75
CA ALA A 119 -25.82 13.93 0.29
C ALA A 119 -25.82 15.39 -0.21
N ASP A 120 -26.38 15.69 -1.40
CA ASP A 120 -26.47 17.06 -1.97
C ASP A 120 -25.18 17.89 -1.86
N HIS A 121 -24.04 17.27 -2.17
CA HIS A 121 -22.75 17.95 -2.18
C HIS A 121 -22.48 18.66 -3.51
N PRO A 122 -21.64 19.72 -3.53
CA PRO A 122 -21.19 20.35 -4.77
C PRO A 122 -20.48 19.35 -5.70
N ALA A 123 -20.64 19.51 -7.02
CA ALA A 123 -20.07 18.61 -8.02
C ALA A 123 -18.54 18.42 -7.89
N ALA A 124 -17.81 19.50 -7.59
CA ALA A 124 -16.37 19.44 -7.37
C ALA A 124 -15.99 18.57 -6.16
N PHE A 125 -16.77 18.62 -5.08
CA PHE A 125 -16.56 17.78 -3.89
C PHE A 125 -16.74 16.30 -4.24
N MET A 126 -17.80 15.97 -4.97
CA MET A 126 -18.08 14.60 -5.43
C MET A 126 -16.98 14.09 -6.36
N ALA A 127 -16.49 14.92 -7.28
CA ALA A 127 -15.43 14.56 -8.22
C ALA A 127 -14.13 14.20 -7.49
N VAL A 128 -13.67 15.05 -6.56
CA VAL A 128 -12.45 14.80 -5.78
C VAL A 128 -12.56 13.50 -5.00
N HIS A 129 -13.67 13.28 -4.29
CA HIS A 129 -13.84 12.06 -3.49
C HIS A 129 -13.93 10.81 -4.36
N SER A 130 -14.56 10.90 -5.53
CA SER A 130 -14.60 9.79 -6.50
C SER A 130 -13.20 9.39 -6.95
N VAL A 131 -12.34 10.36 -7.27
CA VAL A 131 -10.95 10.09 -7.65
C VAL A 131 -10.17 9.47 -6.50
N LEU A 132 -10.29 10.03 -5.29
CA LEU A 132 -9.63 9.49 -4.10
C LEU A 132 -10.07 8.05 -3.81
N ALA A 133 -11.36 7.75 -3.96
CA ALA A 133 -11.90 6.40 -3.80
C ALA A 133 -11.31 5.43 -4.80
N VAL A 134 -11.35 5.77 -6.10
CA VAL A 134 -10.82 4.91 -7.17
C VAL A 134 -9.34 4.62 -6.97
N VAL A 135 -8.53 5.66 -6.71
CA VAL A 135 -7.09 5.51 -6.50
C VAL A 135 -6.80 4.65 -5.26
N SER A 136 -7.48 4.93 -4.15
CA SER A 136 -7.29 4.17 -2.90
C SER A 136 -7.64 2.69 -3.07
N VAL A 137 -8.78 2.39 -3.70
CA VAL A 137 -9.23 1.01 -3.95
C VAL A 137 -8.30 0.31 -4.92
N ALA A 138 -7.86 0.97 -5.99
CA ALA A 138 -6.92 0.39 -6.95
C ALA A 138 -5.59 0.03 -6.29
N LEU A 139 -5.05 0.91 -5.42
CA LEU A 139 -3.84 0.63 -4.66
C LEU A 139 -4.03 -0.49 -3.65
N ALA A 140 -5.16 -0.50 -2.92
CA ALA A 140 -5.50 -1.57 -1.99
C ALA A 140 -5.53 -2.95 -2.68
N VAL A 141 -6.20 -3.04 -3.85
CA VAL A 141 -6.26 -4.27 -4.64
C VAL A 141 -4.87 -4.68 -5.14
N LYS A 142 -4.08 -3.75 -5.68
CA LYS A 142 -2.71 -4.06 -6.14
C LYS A 142 -1.81 -4.53 -5.00
N ALA A 143 -1.88 -3.88 -3.83
CA ALA A 143 -1.16 -4.29 -2.63
C ALA A 143 -1.54 -5.71 -2.22
N TRP A 144 -2.84 -6.03 -2.19
CA TRP A 144 -3.32 -7.37 -1.87
C TRP A 144 -2.85 -8.42 -2.88
N LEU A 145 -2.92 -8.12 -4.18
CA LEU A 145 -2.46 -9.06 -5.21
C LEU A 145 -0.94 -9.30 -5.11
N SER A 146 -0.15 -8.26 -4.79
CA SER A 146 1.31 -8.38 -4.70
C SER A 146 1.80 -9.30 -3.59
N ILE A 147 1.04 -9.46 -2.51
CA ILE A 147 1.41 -10.36 -1.40
C ILE A 147 0.92 -11.79 -1.63
N ARG A 148 0.05 -12.04 -2.61
CA ARG A 148 -0.36 -13.40 -3.00
C ARG A 148 0.67 -14.07 -3.91
N SER A 149 1.59 -13.28 -4.47
CA SER A 149 2.69 -13.75 -5.31
C SER A 149 4.01 -13.91 -4.56
N LEU A 150 4.03 -13.62 -3.25
CA LEU A 150 5.16 -13.89 -2.34
C LEU A 150 5.07 -15.31 -1.80
#